data_AF-A0A1U9JLR4-F1
#
_entry.id   AF-A0A1U9JLR4-F1
#
_cell.length_a   1.000
_cell.length_b   1.000
_cell.length_c   1.000
_cell.angle_alpha   90.00
_cell.angle_beta   90.00
_cell.angle_gamma   90.00
#
_symmetry.space_group_name_H-M   'P 1'
#
loop_
_entity.id
_entity.type
_entity.pdbx_description
1 polymer ?
#
loop_
_entity_poly.entity_id
_entity_poly.type
_entity_poly.pdbx_seq_one_letter_code
_entity_poly.pdbx_strand_id
1 'polypeptide(L)'
;MAKVYLDAQDAFNVSNNNVSVYGSTGNEAVNVASNISGLVFDQNIEQVIFTGARSSYTFQQTGNILQVRSGSTILSKIPIQDDMDGTKITFSDATANAKLSAAGMTLGEAIVSTSGTTTTGTSGSTATGTGTPANLLSAEAIFKVEGRLNGDGSEHCREIS
;
A
#
# COMPACT_ATOMS: atom_id res chain seq x y z
N MET A 1 -12.21 22.41 8.38
CA MET A 1 -11.61 21.53 7.35
C MET A 1 -11.81 22.22 6.01
N ALA A 2 -10.75 22.47 5.25
CA ALA A 2 -10.87 23.13 3.96
C ALA A 2 -11.50 22.18 2.93
N LYS A 3 -12.21 22.71 1.94
CA LYS A 3 -12.81 21.94 0.85
C LYS A 3 -12.33 22.50 -0.48
N VAL A 4 -11.98 21.61 -1.40
CA VAL A 4 -11.53 21.92 -2.75
C VAL A 4 -12.39 21.12 -3.71
N TYR A 5 -12.89 21.77 -4.75
CA TYR A 5 -13.67 21.15 -5.81
C TYR A 5 -12.89 21.33 -7.11
N LEU A 6 -12.65 20.22 -7.79
CA LEU A 6 -11.92 20.19 -9.04
C LEU A 6 -12.91 20.16 -10.21
N ASP A 7 -12.56 20.84 -11.29
CA ASP A 7 -13.23 20.66 -12.57
C ASP A 7 -12.59 19.51 -13.37
N ALA A 8 -13.24 19.11 -14.45
CA ALA A 8 -12.73 18.05 -15.31
C ALA A 8 -11.30 18.36 -15.79
N GLN A 9 -10.38 17.39 -15.66
CA GLN A 9 -8.96 17.50 -16.04
C GLN A 9 -8.08 18.37 -15.12
N ASP A 10 -8.59 18.82 -13.97
CA ASP A 10 -7.81 19.66 -13.07
C ASP A 10 -6.63 18.92 -12.44
N ALA A 11 -5.54 19.67 -12.25
CA ALA A 11 -4.42 19.26 -11.43
C ALA A 11 -4.31 20.17 -10.21
N PHE A 12 -4.38 19.60 -9.00
CA PHE A 12 -4.36 20.36 -7.75
C PHE A 12 -3.20 19.97 -6.85
N ASN A 13 -2.47 20.97 -6.36
CA ASN A 13 -1.41 20.78 -5.38
C ASN A 13 -1.95 21.02 -3.97
N VAL A 14 -2.00 19.97 -3.16
CA VAL A 14 -2.39 20.08 -1.75
C VAL A 14 -1.15 20.32 -0.89
N SER A 15 -1.08 21.50 -0.28
CA SER A 15 0.01 21.90 0.64
C SER A 15 -0.45 22.14 2.09
N ASN A 16 -1.69 21.83 2.42
CA ASN A 16 -2.28 22.06 3.74
C ASN A 16 -2.82 20.76 4.34
N ASN A 17 -2.78 20.66 5.66
CA ASN A 17 -3.40 19.56 6.41
C ASN A 17 -4.92 19.71 6.46
N ASN A 18 -5.62 18.59 6.65
CA ASN A 18 -7.07 18.56 6.87
C ASN A 18 -7.86 19.24 5.72
N VAL A 19 -7.60 18.77 4.50
CA VAL A 19 -8.28 19.21 3.27
C VAL A 19 -9.13 18.05 2.75
N SER A 20 -10.37 18.38 2.37
CA SER A 20 -11.21 17.51 1.56
C SER A 20 -11.14 17.94 0.11
N VAL A 21 -10.89 17.00 -0.79
CA VAL A 21 -10.83 17.24 -2.23
C VAL A 21 -11.93 16.45 -2.89
N TYR A 22 -12.71 17.13 -3.73
CA TYR A 22 -13.83 16.58 -4.48
C TYR A 22 -13.53 16.69 -5.98
N GLY A 23 -13.46 15.55 -6.65
CA GLY A 23 -13.31 15.44 -8.09
C GLY A 23 -14.63 15.62 -8.83
N SER A 24 -14.56 15.50 -10.15
CA SER A 24 -15.67 15.67 -11.09
C SER A 24 -15.70 14.47 -12.04
N THR A 25 -16.22 14.65 -13.25
CA THR A 25 -16.12 13.63 -14.31
C THR A 25 -15.04 14.07 -15.28
N GLY A 26 -13.85 13.47 -15.15
CA GLY A 26 -12.67 13.81 -15.95
C GLY A 26 -11.45 12.98 -15.53
N ASN A 27 -10.25 13.49 -15.79
CA ASN A 27 -9.00 12.93 -15.32
C ASN A 27 -8.34 13.90 -14.35
N GLU A 28 -8.86 13.96 -13.12
CA GLU A 28 -8.31 14.82 -12.08
C GLU A 28 -7.07 14.20 -11.44
N ALA A 29 -6.08 15.06 -11.16
CA ALA A 29 -4.83 14.67 -10.51
C ALA A 29 -4.56 15.52 -9.27
N VAL A 30 -4.40 14.87 -8.13
CA VAL A 30 -4.04 15.55 -6.88
C VAL A 30 -2.61 15.24 -6.48
N ASN A 31 -1.77 16.27 -6.48
CA ASN A 31 -0.39 16.19 -6.01
C ASN A 31 -0.32 16.56 -4.52
N VAL A 32 0.06 15.57 -3.70
CA VAL A 32 0.15 15.69 -2.25
C VAL A 32 1.57 16.11 -1.88
N ALA A 33 1.72 17.31 -1.32
CA ALA A 33 3.01 17.76 -0.83
C ALA A 33 3.52 16.87 0.33
N SER A 34 4.83 16.91 0.58
CA SER A 34 5.43 16.18 1.68
C SER A 34 4.91 16.66 3.05
N ASN A 35 4.83 15.74 4.02
CA ASN A 35 4.41 16.02 5.40
C ASN A 35 2.95 16.52 5.55
N ILE A 36 2.09 16.23 4.58
CA ILE A 36 0.66 16.54 4.64
C ILE A 36 -0.14 15.37 5.22
N SER A 37 -1.11 15.69 6.08
CA SER A 37 -1.96 14.71 6.75
C SER A 37 -3.43 15.14 6.86
N GLY A 38 -4.29 14.16 7.11
CA GLY A 38 -5.73 14.39 7.24
C GLY A 38 -6.44 14.68 5.91
N LEU A 39 -5.90 14.22 4.78
CA LEU A 39 -6.56 14.37 3.49
C LEU A 39 -7.72 13.40 3.34
N VAL A 40 -8.83 13.90 2.80
CA VAL A 40 -10.00 13.08 2.48
C VAL A 40 -10.40 13.36 1.04
N PHE A 41 -10.30 12.33 0.20
CA PHE A 41 -10.76 12.40 -1.17
C PHE A 41 -12.19 11.88 -1.26
N ASP A 42 -12.94 12.35 -2.26
CA ASP A 42 -14.15 11.66 -2.68
C ASP A 42 -13.82 10.54 -3.68
N GLN A 43 -14.86 9.86 -4.17
CA GLN A 43 -14.70 8.72 -5.06
C GLN A 43 -14.29 9.12 -6.48
N ASN A 44 -14.60 10.34 -6.94
CA ASN A 44 -14.38 10.75 -8.32
C ASN A 44 -12.97 11.35 -8.56
N ILE A 45 -11.96 10.87 -7.83
CA ILE A 45 -10.56 11.26 -8.08
C ILE A 45 -9.88 10.14 -8.86
N GLU A 46 -9.34 10.46 -10.03
CA GLU A 46 -8.70 9.46 -10.90
C GLU A 46 -7.25 9.21 -10.50
N GLN A 47 -6.54 10.25 -10.03
CA GLN A 47 -5.13 10.15 -9.69
C GLN A 47 -4.75 10.88 -8.39
N VAL A 48 -4.00 10.18 -7.54
CA VAL A 48 -3.33 10.75 -6.37
C VAL A 48 -1.82 10.53 -6.50
N ILE A 49 -1.06 11.61 -6.38
CA ILE A 49 0.39 11.64 -6.58
C ILE A 49 1.05 11.99 -5.24
N PHE A 50 1.91 11.09 -4.76
CA PHE A 50 2.72 11.27 -3.58
C PHE A 50 4.17 11.56 -3.96
N THR A 51 4.80 12.50 -3.27
CA THR A 51 6.19 12.92 -3.54
C THR A 51 7.24 11.92 -3.08
N GLY A 52 6.91 11.01 -2.15
CA GLY A 52 7.82 10.00 -1.61
C GLY A 52 7.85 8.71 -2.42
N ALA A 53 8.82 7.86 -2.12
CA ALA A 53 8.87 6.49 -2.65
C ALA A 53 7.74 5.66 -2.03
N ARG A 54 7.22 4.65 -2.75
CA ARG A 54 6.15 3.78 -2.24
C ARG A 54 6.50 3.15 -0.88
N SER A 55 7.76 2.78 -0.69
CA SER A 55 8.29 2.19 0.55
C SER A 55 8.27 3.13 1.76
N SER A 56 8.06 4.44 1.56
CA SER A 56 7.92 5.44 2.62
C SER A 56 6.54 5.44 3.27
N TYR A 57 5.59 4.68 2.73
CA TYR A 57 4.20 4.67 3.15
C TYR A 57 3.76 3.28 3.61
N THR A 58 2.77 3.26 4.49
CA THR A 58 2.01 2.05 4.80
C THR A 58 0.57 2.20 4.32
N PHE A 59 -0.04 1.07 3.95
CA PHE A 59 -1.34 1.03 3.31
C PHE A 59 -2.29 0.18 4.13
N GLN A 60 -3.51 0.68 4.33
CA GLN A 60 -4.54 -0.04 5.06
C GLN A 60 -5.87 0.08 4.36
N GLN A 61 -6.54 -1.04 4.16
CA GLN A 61 -7.90 -1.06 3.67
C GLN A 61 -8.87 -0.83 4.83
N THR A 62 -9.88 0.01 4.64
CA THR A 62 -11.04 0.16 5.53
C THR A 62 -12.30 0.28 4.70
N GLY A 63 -13.04 -0.81 4.53
CA GLY A 63 -14.13 -0.88 3.55
C GLY A 63 -13.59 -0.68 2.13
N ASN A 64 -14.14 0.30 1.40
CA ASN A 64 -13.66 0.72 0.09
C ASN A 64 -12.61 1.85 0.15
N ILE A 65 -12.11 2.21 1.34
CA ILE A 65 -11.16 3.31 1.53
C ILE A 65 -9.74 2.75 1.66
N LEU A 66 -8.84 3.23 0.81
CA LEU A 66 -7.40 3.10 0.98
C LEU A 66 -6.92 4.20 1.94
N GLN A 67 -6.38 3.81 3.09
CA GLN A 67 -5.67 4.72 3.98
C GLN A 67 -4.18 4.64 3.68
N VAL A 68 -3.58 5.79 3.33
CA VAL A 68 -2.13 5.94 3.20
C VAL A 68 -1.62 6.58 4.48
N ARG A 69 -0.59 5.98 5.09
CA ARG A 69 -0.09 6.39 6.40
C ARG A 69 1.42 6.57 6.42
N SER A 70 1.89 7.36 7.37
CA SER A 70 3.29 7.39 7.82
C SER A 70 3.32 7.06 9.31
N GLY A 71 3.82 5.87 9.64
CA GLY A 71 3.67 5.31 10.99
C GLY A 71 2.20 5.21 11.40
N SER A 72 1.85 5.79 12.55
CA SER A 72 0.47 5.83 13.05
C SER A 72 -0.40 6.94 12.43
N THR A 73 0.20 7.92 11.77
CA THR A 73 -0.50 9.08 11.21
C THR A 73 -1.16 8.75 9.87
N ILE A 74 -2.46 9.03 9.75
CA ILE A 74 -3.17 8.95 8.47
C ILE A 74 -2.81 10.18 7.64
N LEU A 75 -2.19 9.94 6.49
CA LEU A 75 -1.89 10.99 5.52
C LEU A 75 -3.13 11.29 4.68
N SER A 76 -3.73 10.24 4.11
CA SER A 76 -4.92 10.35 3.27
C SER A 76 -5.89 9.19 3.42
N LYS A 77 -7.15 9.46 3.09
CA LYS A 77 -8.23 8.50 2.89
C LYS A 77 -8.74 8.64 1.46
N ILE A 78 -8.57 7.61 0.66
CA ILE A 78 -8.90 7.59 -0.77
C ILE A 78 -9.97 6.51 -0.98
N PRO A 79 -11.24 6.87 -1.21
CA PRO A 79 -12.24 5.92 -1.69
C PRO A 79 -11.80 5.39 -3.05
N ILE A 80 -11.69 4.07 -3.19
CA ILE A 80 -11.24 3.45 -4.44
C ILE A 80 -12.45 3.28 -5.36
N GLN A 81 -12.28 3.69 -6.62
CA GLN A 81 -13.27 3.50 -7.68
C GLN A 81 -13.44 2.00 -7.97
N ASP A 82 -14.68 1.57 -8.22
CA ASP A 82 -15.04 0.20 -8.56
C ASP A 82 -15.16 -0.03 -10.07
N ASP A 83 -14.53 0.83 -10.86
CA ASP A 83 -14.48 0.74 -12.31
C ASP A 83 -13.28 -0.12 -12.81
N MET A 84 -13.11 -0.17 -14.13
CA MET A 84 -12.11 -1.05 -14.77
C MET A 84 -10.68 -0.73 -14.31
N ASP A 85 -10.36 0.55 -14.11
CA ASP A 85 -8.99 1.00 -13.86
C ASP A 85 -8.74 1.36 -12.39
N GLY A 86 -9.78 1.58 -11.60
CA GLY A 86 -9.71 2.02 -10.21
C GLY A 86 -9.06 3.39 -10.07
N THR A 87 -8.50 3.67 -8.89
CA THR A 87 -7.80 4.94 -8.64
C THR A 87 -6.30 4.77 -8.88
N LYS A 88 -5.70 5.61 -9.72
CA LYS A 88 -4.26 5.58 -10.00
C LYS A 88 -3.47 6.25 -8.88
N ILE A 89 -2.53 5.53 -8.28
CA ILE A 89 -1.66 6.05 -7.24
C ILE A 89 -0.23 6.12 -7.76
N THR A 90 0.31 7.33 -7.81
CA THR A 90 1.68 7.59 -8.25
C THR A 90 2.56 7.92 -7.05
N PHE A 91 3.72 7.31 -7.02
CA PHE A 91 4.82 7.57 -6.10
C PHE A 91 6.02 8.08 -6.92
N SER A 92 7.05 8.59 -6.25
CA SER A 92 8.28 9.03 -6.94
C SER A 92 9.02 7.91 -7.71
N ASP A 93 8.82 6.66 -7.30
CA ASP A 93 9.52 5.47 -7.83
C ASP A 93 8.62 4.50 -8.59
N ALA A 94 7.29 4.67 -8.53
CA ALA A 94 6.35 3.72 -9.10
C ALA A 94 4.97 4.34 -9.35
N THR A 95 4.18 3.74 -10.25
CA THR A 95 2.73 3.99 -10.36
C THR A 95 2.01 2.66 -10.24
N ALA A 96 0.89 2.65 -9.52
CA ALA A 96 0.06 1.47 -9.33
C ALA A 96 -1.41 1.85 -9.26
N ASN A 97 -2.27 1.01 -9.82
CA ASN A 97 -3.71 1.19 -9.71
C ASN A 97 -4.20 0.55 -8.41
N ALA A 98 -4.95 1.30 -7.62
CA ALA A 98 -5.72 0.76 -6.51
C ALA A 98 -7.06 0.25 -7.04
N LYS A 99 -7.38 -1.01 -6.80
CA LYS A 99 -8.64 -1.63 -7.24
C LYS A 99 -9.34 -2.31 -6.08
N LEU A 100 -10.66 -2.27 -6.09
CA LEU A 100 -11.49 -3.00 -5.14
C LEU A 100 -12.22 -4.13 -5.86
N SER A 101 -12.18 -5.32 -5.28
CA SER A 101 -12.90 -6.49 -5.77
C SER A 101 -13.57 -7.24 -4.61
N ALA A 102 -14.35 -8.27 -4.93
CA ALA A 102 -14.89 -9.19 -3.93
C ALA A 102 -13.80 -9.87 -3.08
N ALA A 103 -12.58 -9.99 -3.58
CA ALA A 103 -11.43 -10.56 -2.86
C ALA A 103 -10.73 -9.53 -1.94
N GLY A 104 -11.15 -8.27 -1.96
CA GLY A 104 -10.51 -7.18 -1.22
C GLY A 104 -9.85 -6.15 -2.14
N MET A 105 -9.09 -5.25 -1.52
CA MET A 105 -8.39 -4.16 -2.20
C MET A 105 -6.98 -4.57 -2.61
N THR A 106 -6.58 -4.22 -3.82
CA THR A 106 -5.20 -4.30 -4.28
C THR A 106 -4.65 -2.92 -4.58
N LEU A 107 -3.33 -2.77 -4.50
CA LEU A 107 -2.59 -1.60 -4.95
C LEU A 107 -1.46 -2.09 -5.86
N GLY A 108 -1.73 -2.13 -7.16
CA GLY A 108 -1.00 -2.93 -8.12
C GLY A 108 -1.37 -4.41 -7.95
N GLU A 109 -0.38 -5.28 -7.91
CA GLU A 109 -0.55 -6.71 -7.67
C GLU A 109 -0.60 -7.08 -6.17
N ALA A 110 -0.28 -6.12 -5.29
CA ALA A 110 -0.23 -6.36 -3.85
C ALA A 110 -1.59 -6.19 -3.18
N ILE A 111 -1.98 -7.15 -2.33
CA ILE A 111 -3.18 -7.05 -1.48
C ILE A 111 -2.95 -6.03 -0.37
N VAL A 112 -3.92 -5.15 -0.14
CA VAL A 112 -3.90 -4.18 0.94
C VAL A 112 -4.58 -4.78 2.18
N SER A 113 -3.83 -4.87 3.29
CA SER A 113 -4.32 -5.45 4.54
C SER A 113 -5.36 -4.57 5.22
N THR A 114 -6.38 -5.18 5.84
CA THR A 114 -7.34 -4.49 6.72
C THR A 114 -6.75 -4.17 8.10
N SER A 115 -5.71 -4.89 8.51
CA SER A 115 -5.01 -4.72 9.78
C SER A 115 -3.95 -3.61 9.76
N GLY A 116 -3.70 -3.02 8.58
CA GLY A 116 -2.72 -1.94 8.36
C GLY A 116 -1.27 -2.44 8.47
N THR A 117 -0.71 -2.89 7.36
CA THR A 117 0.69 -3.32 7.26
C THR A 117 1.28 -2.94 5.90
N THR A 118 2.59 -2.70 5.86
CA THR A 118 3.37 -2.37 4.66
C THR A 118 3.11 -3.36 3.52
N THR A 119 2.61 -2.88 2.37
CA THR A 119 2.59 -3.70 1.15
C THR A 119 3.94 -3.55 0.44
N THR A 120 4.87 -4.47 0.69
CA THR A 120 6.05 -4.61 -0.17
C THR A 120 5.61 -5.38 -1.41
N GLY A 121 5.15 -4.66 -2.44
CA GLY A 121 4.90 -5.22 -3.76
C GLY A 121 6.13 -4.97 -4.63
N THR A 122 7.00 -5.97 -4.76
CA THR A 122 8.10 -5.96 -5.73
C THR A 122 7.51 -6.07 -7.13
N SER A 123 7.89 -5.19 -8.05
CA SER A 123 7.64 -5.41 -9.47
C SER A 123 8.46 -6.62 -9.95
N GLY A 124 7.78 -7.67 -10.42
CA GLY A 124 8.36 -8.74 -11.21
C GLY A 124 8.79 -10.01 -10.46
N SER A 125 7.91 -11.02 -10.44
CA SER A 125 8.19 -12.41 -10.86
C SER A 125 7.17 -13.34 -10.21
N THR A 126 6.57 -14.19 -11.05
CA THR A 126 5.55 -15.19 -10.71
C THR A 126 5.88 -15.97 -9.44
N ALA A 127 5.06 -15.82 -8.40
CA ALA A 127 5.06 -16.71 -7.25
C ALA A 127 3.62 -16.96 -6.79
N THR A 128 3.07 -18.11 -7.17
CA THR A 128 1.95 -18.75 -6.48
C THR A 128 2.36 -19.03 -5.04
N GLY A 129 1.86 -18.22 -4.11
CA GLY A 129 2.11 -18.40 -2.68
C GLY A 129 0.89 -17.96 -1.87
N THR A 130 0.24 -18.93 -1.25
CA THR A 130 -0.85 -18.74 -0.28
C THR A 130 -0.34 -17.95 0.93
N GLY A 131 -0.68 -16.66 1.00
CA GLY A 131 -0.21 -15.75 2.05
C GLY A 131 -0.97 -15.94 3.36
N THR A 132 -0.39 -16.68 4.30
CA THR A 132 -0.71 -16.57 5.73
C THR A 132 -0.07 -15.30 6.27
N PRO A 133 -0.79 -14.42 7.00
CA PRO A 133 -0.20 -13.19 7.53
C PRO A 133 0.84 -13.50 8.60
N ALA A 134 2.10 -13.17 8.33
CA ALA A 134 3.19 -13.26 9.31
C ALA A 134 3.02 -12.14 10.34
N ASN A 135 2.50 -12.53 11.49
CA ASN A 135 2.50 -11.75 12.73
C ASN A 135 3.96 -11.46 13.12
N LEU A 136 4.34 -10.17 13.11
CA LEU A 136 5.61 -9.66 13.64
C LEU A 136 5.58 -9.76 15.17
N LEU A 137 5.88 -10.93 15.70
CA LEU A 137 6.18 -11.10 17.12
C LEU A 137 7.63 -10.66 17.37
N SER A 138 7.75 -9.55 18.10
CA SER A 138 8.83 -9.14 19.02
C SER A 138 10.23 -9.71 18.79
N ALA A 139 11.20 -8.80 18.67
CA ALA A 139 12.63 -9.09 18.62
C ALA A 139 13.10 -9.97 19.79
N GLU A 140 13.17 -11.29 19.59
CA GLU A 140 13.89 -12.27 20.41
C GLU A 140 13.85 -13.65 19.70
N ALA A 141 14.71 -13.86 18.71
CA ALA A 141 15.19 -15.18 18.28
C ALA A 141 16.26 -15.03 17.19
N ILE A 142 17.45 -14.54 17.55
CA ILE A 142 18.62 -14.80 16.71
C ILE A 142 18.94 -16.29 16.90
N PHE A 143 18.72 -17.01 15.81
CA PHE A 143 19.02 -18.41 15.57
C PHE A 143 20.31 -18.87 16.26
N LYS A 144 20.22 -19.66 17.34
CA LYS A 144 21.35 -20.46 17.79
C LYS A 144 21.42 -21.69 16.87
N VAL A 145 22.14 -21.56 15.77
CA VAL A 145 22.61 -22.70 14.98
C VAL A 145 23.46 -23.55 15.93
N GLU A 146 22.95 -24.69 16.35
CA GLU A 146 23.81 -25.79 16.81
C GLU A 146 23.88 -26.80 15.67
N GLY A 147 24.73 -26.48 14.70
CA GLY A 147 25.17 -27.40 13.66
C GLY A 147 26.67 -27.28 13.55
N ARG A 148 27.42 -28.09 14.31
CA ARG A 148 28.85 -28.28 14.06
C ARG A 148 28.98 -28.97 12.71
N LEU A 149 29.43 -28.23 11.70
CA LEU A 149 29.87 -28.79 10.43
C LEU A 149 31.08 -29.71 10.72
N ASN A 150 30.91 -31.02 10.58
CA ASN A 150 32.04 -31.91 10.38
C ASN A 150 32.18 -32.15 8.87
N GLY A 151 33.32 -31.73 8.31
CA GLY A 151 33.57 -31.64 6.88
C GLY A 151 33.87 -32.97 6.18
N ASP A 152 32.83 -33.77 5.91
CA ASP A 152 32.96 -34.97 5.06
C ASP A 152 31.71 -35.30 4.20
N GLY A 153 30.56 -34.65 4.41
CA GLY A 153 29.49 -34.66 3.41
C GLY A 153 28.83 -36.02 3.10
N SER A 154 28.71 -36.94 4.07
CA SER A 154 27.88 -38.13 3.92
C SER A 154 26.73 -38.17 4.93
N GLU A 155 25.49 -38.16 4.46
CA GLU A 155 24.29 -38.39 5.28
C GLU A 155 24.08 -39.90 5.47
N HIS A 156 24.08 -40.38 6.72
CA HIS A 156 23.74 -41.76 7.05
C HIS A 156 22.34 -41.79 7.65
N CYS A 157 21.33 -42.20 6.86
CA CYS A 157 20.01 -42.51 7.38
C CYS A 157 20.10 -43.69 8.36
N ARG A 158 19.73 -43.48 9.63
CA ARG A 158 19.39 -44.56 10.55
C ARG A 158 17.88 -44.64 10.69
N GLU A 159 17.30 -45.68 10.10
CA GLU A 159 15.95 -46.15 10.42
C GLU A 159 15.95 -46.69 11.86
N ILE A 160 15.06 -46.16 12.68
CA ILE A 160 14.78 -46.65 14.03
C ILE A 160 13.73 -47.77 13.93
N SER A 161 14.04 -48.94 14.50
CA SER A 161 13.07 -49.98 14.84
C SER A 161 13.17 -50.31 16.32
#